data_AF-A0A2T7CJR8-F1
#
_entry.id   AF-A0A2T7CJR8-F1
#
_cell.length_a   1.000
_cell.length_b   1.000
_cell.length_c   1.000
_cell.angle_alpha   90.00
_cell.angle_beta   90.00
_cell.angle_gamma   90.00
#
_symmetry.space_group_name_H-M   'P 1'
#
loop_
_entity.id
_entity.type
_entity.pdbx_description
1 polymer ?
#
loop_
_entity_poly.entity_id
_entity_poly.type
_entity_poly.pdbx_seq_one_letter_code
_entity_poly.pdbx_strand_id
1 'polypeptide(L)'
;MGRTIKKAKKAKSKKTKKVEAPSSSKPAVAPGPAKVWQPGVDTLEDGEELQFDPEAYNYLRGFDIGWSCLSFDVVRDQLGLVRSEFPHTLYGVAGTQAEKASSNYIGIFKLSNISGKKREPIPASTVDGDTDVDSDSSSDEEDEEINEDTKPILHLKKVAHAGCVNRIRSMTQKPHLCATWGDTGHVQVWDLSSFLNSLAEAESGAPAPKEDDIIHKHLPLKVFSGHKDEGYAIDWSPLVTGRLVSGDCNKCIHLWGPTPNSWNVDANPFVGHTASVEDLQWSPTEADVFASCSVDGTIAIWDIRTGKKPCISIKAHKADVNVISWNRLASSMIASGCDDGSFSVRDLRSIQEDSLVAHFEYHKKAVTSIEWSPHEAASLAVTSEDHQLTIWDLSLERDAEEEAEFRAKMKEQANAPEDLPPQLLFVHQGQKDLKELHWHPQIPSMIISTAIDGFNVLMPSNIDTTIPGNTDATMASAES
;
A
#
# COMPACT_ATOMS: atom_id res chain seq x y z
N MET A 1 8.58 6.31 15.22
CA MET A 1 8.16 5.41 16.34
C MET A 1 9.09 5.67 17.53
N GLY A 2 8.57 5.61 18.76
CA GLY A 2 9.35 5.70 20.00
C GLY A 2 9.48 4.35 20.71
N ARG A 3 10.58 4.15 21.44
CA ARG A 3 10.85 2.91 22.22
C ARG A 3 10.25 3.02 23.63
N THR A 4 9.41 2.06 24.05
CA THR A 4 8.88 2.00 25.42
C THR A 4 8.97 0.61 26.05
N ILE A 5 9.23 0.56 27.36
CA ILE A 5 9.27 -0.68 28.14
C ILE A 5 7.88 -0.91 28.75
N LYS A 6 7.19 -2.01 28.39
CA LYS A 6 5.95 -2.39 29.08
C LYS A 6 6.29 -2.90 30.49
N LYS A 7 5.88 -2.17 31.53
CA LYS A 7 5.89 -2.70 32.90
C LYS A 7 4.88 -3.84 33.01
N ALA A 8 5.37 -5.06 33.20
CA ALA A 8 4.53 -6.26 33.36
C ALA A 8 3.45 -6.04 34.44
N LYS A 9 2.17 -6.08 34.06
CA LYS A 9 1.05 -6.17 35.01
C LYS A 9 1.14 -7.52 35.72
N LYS A 10 1.63 -7.54 36.96
CA LYS A 10 1.58 -8.73 37.83
C LYS A 10 0.13 -9.23 37.94
N ALA A 11 -0.11 -10.46 37.52
CA ALA A 11 -1.35 -11.18 37.76
C ALA A 11 -1.64 -11.24 39.27
N LYS A 12 -2.77 -10.67 39.70
CA LYS A 12 -3.24 -10.76 41.09
C LYS A 12 -3.75 -12.18 41.37
N SER A 13 -2.89 -13.02 41.93
CA SER A 13 -3.30 -14.23 42.64
C SER A 13 -4.06 -13.84 43.92
N LYS A 14 -5.33 -14.24 44.04
CA LYS A 14 -6.13 -14.16 45.27
C LYS A 14 -5.47 -15.01 46.37
N LYS A 15 -5.00 -14.38 47.45
CA LYS A 15 -4.97 -14.97 48.79
C LYS A 15 -5.04 -13.88 49.87
N THR A 16 -5.96 -14.11 50.80
CA THR A 16 -6.30 -13.32 51.99
C THR A 16 -5.18 -13.35 53.03
N LYS A 17 -4.76 -12.19 53.54
CA LYS A 17 -4.63 -11.88 54.98
C LYS A 17 -4.19 -10.43 55.22
N LYS A 18 -4.76 -9.86 56.28
CA LYS A 18 -4.75 -8.48 56.75
C LYS A 18 -3.59 -8.31 57.75
N VAL A 19 -2.60 -7.44 57.48
CA VAL A 19 -1.66 -6.88 58.48
C VAL A 19 -1.21 -5.49 58.00
N GLU A 20 -1.06 -4.59 58.97
CA GLU A 20 -0.82 -3.15 58.91
C GLU A 20 0.45 -2.70 58.18
N ALA A 21 0.42 -1.47 57.68
CA ALA A 21 1.51 -0.75 57.03
C ALA A 21 2.62 -0.34 58.02
N PRO A 22 3.86 -0.19 57.52
CA PRO A 22 4.40 1.16 57.48
C PRO A 22 5.04 1.53 56.13
N SER A 23 5.17 2.84 55.96
CA SER A 23 5.65 3.59 54.81
C SER A 23 6.98 3.11 54.22
N SER A 24 7.02 2.95 52.90
CA SER A 24 8.25 3.15 52.11
C SER A 24 7.88 3.81 50.79
N SER A 25 8.23 5.08 50.64
CA SER A 25 8.26 5.80 49.38
C SER A 25 9.17 5.07 48.38
N LYS A 26 8.67 4.75 47.20
CA LYS A 26 9.50 4.37 46.05
C LYS A 26 9.56 5.55 45.08
N PRO A 27 10.72 5.89 44.50
CA PRO A 27 10.83 7.04 43.63
C PRO A 27 10.04 6.79 42.35
N ALA A 28 9.23 7.77 41.96
CA ALA A 28 8.73 7.86 40.59
C ALA A 28 9.95 8.08 39.68
N VAL A 29 10.27 7.08 38.85
CA VAL A 29 11.17 7.29 37.73
C VAL A 29 10.38 8.13 36.73
N ALA A 30 10.77 9.40 36.59
CA ALA A 30 10.25 10.28 35.55
C ALA A 30 10.48 9.62 34.18
N PRO A 31 9.51 9.65 33.26
CA PRO A 31 9.76 9.20 31.89
C PRO A 31 10.80 10.16 31.29
N GLY A 32 11.96 9.62 30.92
CA GLY A 32 12.92 10.36 30.11
C GLY A 32 12.34 10.68 28.73
N PRO A 33 12.94 11.61 27.98
CA PRO A 33 12.50 11.95 26.63
C PRO A 33 12.47 10.69 25.75
N ALA A 34 11.38 10.48 25.02
CA ALA A 34 11.22 9.34 24.14
C ALA A 34 12.35 9.33 23.11
N LYS A 35 13.19 8.28 23.11
CA LYS A 35 14.21 8.11 22.08
C LYS A 35 13.52 7.62 20.80
N VAL A 36 13.72 8.35 19.70
CA VAL A 36 13.27 7.95 18.36
C VAL A 36 13.95 6.62 17.99
N TRP A 37 13.14 5.63 17.64
CA TRP A 37 13.58 4.30 17.27
C TRP A 37 14.22 4.30 15.87
N GLN A 38 15.38 3.67 15.74
CA GLN A 38 16.12 3.56 14.50
C GLN A 38 16.13 2.13 13.94
N PRO A 39 15.49 1.90 12.78
CA PRO A 39 15.49 0.60 12.14
C PRO A 39 16.92 0.15 11.79
N GLY A 40 17.31 -1.05 12.20
CA GLY A 40 18.63 -1.62 11.89
C GLY A 40 19.80 -1.11 12.75
N VAL A 41 19.58 -0.12 13.61
CA VAL A 41 20.57 0.39 14.58
C VAL A 41 20.19 -0.01 16.00
N ASP A 42 18.94 0.21 16.39
CA ASP A 42 18.44 -0.20 17.70
C ASP A 42 17.92 -1.65 17.65
N THR A 43 18.09 -2.40 18.73
CA THR A 43 17.52 -3.76 18.92
C THR A 43 16.45 -3.74 20.01
N LEU A 44 15.29 -4.35 19.76
CA LEU A 44 14.23 -4.47 20.77
C LEU A 44 14.64 -5.56 21.76
N GLU A 45 14.62 -5.22 23.04
CA GLU A 45 14.82 -6.19 24.12
C GLU A 45 13.50 -6.90 24.49
N ASP A 46 13.61 -8.07 25.13
CA ASP A 46 12.45 -8.84 25.58
C ASP A 46 11.53 -8.01 26.48
N GLY A 47 10.31 -7.74 26.01
CA GLY A 47 9.28 -6.97 26.73
C GLY A 47 9.19 -5.49 26.36
N GLU A 48 10.00 -5.04 25.40
CA GLU A 48 9.84 -3.73 24.78
C GLU A 48 8.84 -3.78 23.63
N GLU A 49 8.14 -2.67 23.43
CA GLU A 49 7.28 -2.49 22.26
C GLU A 49 7.50 -1.10 21.68
N LEU A 50 7.44 -1.04 20.35
CA LEU A 50 7.46 0.23 19.64
C LEU A 50 6.08 0.86 19.74
N GLN A 51 6.06 2.11 20.18
CA GLN A 51 4.87 2.93 20.14
C GLN A 51 4.99 3.86 18.93
N PHE A 52 3.93 3.95 18.13
CA PHE A 52 3.91 4.93 17.06
C PHE A 52 3.85 6.34 17.65
N ASP A 53 4.42 7.29 16.93
CA ASP A 53 4.31 8.70 17.24
C ASP A 53 3.01 9.23 16.60
N PRO A 54 1.99 9.65 17.38
CA PRO A 54 0.73 10.15 16.83
C PRO A 54 0.89 11.43 15.98
N GLU A 55 2.00 12.16 16.09
CA GLU A 55 2.26 13.36 15.29
C GLU A 55 2.72 13.03 13.86
N ALA A 56 3.28 11.83 13.65
CA ALA A 56 3.73 11.36 12.34
C ALA A 56 2.59 10.96 11.39
N TYR A 57 1.33 10.92 11.87
CA TYR A 57 0.18 10.48 11.10
C TYR A 57 -0.98 11.47 11.22
N ASN A 58 -1.56 11.84 10.07
CA ASN A 58 -2.90 12.42 10.00
C ASN A 58 -3.98 11.38 10.33
N TYR A 59 -3.72 10.11 10.01
CA TYR A 59 -4.55 8.97 10.36
C TYR A 59 -3.71 7.69 10.45
N LEU A 60 -3.95 6.85 11.46
CA LEU A 60 -3.44 5.49 11.53
C LEU A 60 -4.41 4.60 12.31
N ARG A 61 -4.90 3.55 11.66
CA ARG A 61 -5.71 2.50 12.30
C ARG A 61 -5.47 1.16 11.64
N GLY A 62 -5.41 0.12 12.47
CA GLY A 62 -5.44 -1.27 12.02
C GLY A 62 -6.86 -1.84 12.01
N PHE A 63 -7.13 -2.77 11.10
CA PHE A 63 -8.36 -3.57 11.08
C PHE A 63 -8.06 -4.99 10.58
N ASP A 64 -8.98 -5.91 10.85
CA ASP A 64 -8.85 -7.32 10.44
C ASP A 64 -10.16 -7.82 9.83
N ILE A 65 -10.05 -8.76 8.90
CA ILE A 65 -11.21 -9.39 8.24
C ILE A 65 -11.32 -10.88 8.53
N GLY A 66 -10.55 -11.41 9.49
CA GLY A 66 -10.62 -12.77 10.04
C GLY A 66 -9.39 -13.65 9.74
N TRP A 67 -8.79 -13.50 8.55
CA TRP A 67 -7.59 -14.22 8.14
C TRP A 67 -6.62 -13.27 7.45
N SER A 68 -5.33 -13.55 7.55
CA SER A 68 -4.29 -12.82 6.81
C SER A 68 -4.53 -12.93 5.30
N CYS A 69 -4.14 -11.88 4.60
CA CYS A 69 -4.33 -11.77 3.16
C CYS A 69 -2.96 -11.57 2.50
N LEU A 70 -2.66 -12.36 1.48
CA LEU A 70 -1.49 -12.12 0.62
C LEU A 70 -1.71 -10.90 -0.27
N SER A 71 -2.97 -10.66 -0.63
CA SER A 71 -3.32 -9.60 -1.55
C SER A 71 -4.70 -8.99 -1.27
N PHE A 72 -4.79 -7.71 -1.57
CA PHE A 72 -6.03 -6.95 -1.62
C PHE A 72 -5.98 -5.94 -2.77
N ASP A 73 -7.09 -5.27 -3.03
CA ASP A 73 -7.14 -4.13 -3.94
C ASP A 73 -8.19 -3.12 -3.47
N VAL A 74 -7.96 -1.85 -3.78
CA VAL A 74 -8.87 -0.75 -3.44
C VAL A 74 -9.94 -0.65 -4.53
N VAL A 75 -11.20 -0.78 -4.12
CA VAL A 75 -12.33 -0.67 -5.04
C VAL A 75 -12.69 0.81 -5.20
N ARG A 76 -12.57 1.32 -6.42
CA ARG A 76 -12.99 2.69 -6.73
C ARG A 76 -14.50 2.86 -6.53
N ASP A 77 -14.87 3.93 -5.81
CA ASP A 77 -16.24 4.28 -5.47
C ASP A 77 -16.74 5.51 -6.25
N GLN A 78 -17.99 5.91 -6.01
CA GLN A 78 -18.62 7.08 -6.63
C GLN A 78 -18.68 8.30 -5.70
N LEU A 79 -17.91 8.32 -4.60
CA LEU A 79 -17.94 9.37 -3.57
C LEU A 79 -17.08 10.61 -3.92
N GLY A 80 -16.44 10.60 -5.09
CA GLY A 80 -15.60 11.69 -5.59
C GLY A 80 -14.28 11.20 -6.15
N LEU A 81 -13.73 11.90 -7.15
CA LEU A 81 -12.49 11.50 -7.81
C LEU A 81 -11.24 11.82 -6.97
N VAL A 82 -11.29 12.92 -6.22
CA VAL A 82 -10.23 13.36 -5.30
C VAL A 82 -10.91 13.85 -4.02
N ARG A 83 -10.69 13.14 -2.91
CA ARG A 83 -11.29 13.45 -1.60
C ARG A 83 -10.20 13.81 -0.61
N SER A 84 -10.22 15.04 -0.13
CA SER A 84 -9.20 15.60 0.78
C SER A 84 -9.73 15.88 2.18
N GLU A 85 -11.05 15.92 2.37
CA GLU A 85 -11.68 16.26 3.63
C GLU A 85 -12.25 15.03 4.33
N PHE A 86 -12.02 14.95 5.64
CA PHE A 86 -12.61 13.94 6.52
C PHE A 86 -14.11 14.22 6.75
N PRO A 87 -14.91 13.18 7.07
CA PRO A 87 -14.53 11.78 7.16
C PRO A 87 -14.44 11.08 5.80
N HIS A 88 -13.51 10.14 5.68
CA HIS A 88 -13.38 9.29 4.50
C HIS A 88 -14.16 7.98 4.63
N THR A 89 -14.46 7.38 3.48
CA THR A 89 -14.98 6.03 3.35
C THR A 89 -14.21 5.32 2.24
N LEU A 90 -13.72 4.12 2.50
CA LEU A 90 -13.03 3.30 1.51
C LEU A 90 -13.74 1.98 1.30
N TYR A 91 -13.56 1.41 0.12
CA TYR A 91 -14.02 0.08 -0.24
C TYR A 91 -12.83 -0.75 -0.72
N GLY A 92 -12.83 -2.04 -0.42
CA GLY A 92 -11.76 -2.93 -0.83
C GLY A 92 -12.21 -4.36 -0.98
N VAL A 93 -11.39 -5.13 -1.68
CA VAL A 93 -11.50 -6.59 -1.78
C VAL A 93 -10.20 -7.21 -1.34
N ALA A 94 -10.25 -8.30 -0.59
CA ALA A 94 -9.07 -9.00 -0.11
C ALA A 94 -9.27 -10.51 -0.18
N GLY A 95 -8.22 -11.24 -0.48
CA GLY A 95 -8.24 -12.69 -0.56
C GLY A 95 -7.50 -13.33 0.62
N THR A 96 -8.15 -14.29 1.29
CA THR A 96 -7.59 -14.88 2.51
C THR A 96 -6.65 -16.06 2.25
N GLN A 97 -5.82 -16.36 3.25
CA GLN A 97 -4.89 -17.49 3.30
C GLN A 97 -5.09 -18.34 4.58
N ALA A 98 -6.25 -18.98 4.67
CA ALA A 98 -6.58 -19.92 5.73
C ALA A 98 -5.92 -21.29 5.49
N GLU A 99 -5.50 -21.95 6.57
CA GLU A 99 -4.86 -23.29 6.52
C GLU A 99 -5.71 -24.35 5.81
N LYS A 100 -7.04 -24.25 5.94
CA LYS A 100 -7.98 -25.16 5.29
C LYS A 100 -8.50 -24.51 4.02
N ALA A 101 -8.34 -25.18 2.89
CA ALA A 101 -8.79 -24.69 1.58
C ALA A 101 -10.25 -24.23 1.57
N SER A 102 -11.15 -24.92 2.29
CA SER A 102 -12.58 -24.58 2.37
C SER A 102 -12.92 -23.38 3.27
N SER A 103 -11.95 -22.88 4.03
CA SER A 103 -12.10 -21.74 4.94
C SER A 103 -11.71 -20.41 4.29
N ASN A 104 -11.18 -20.46 3.06
CA ASN A 104 -10.81 -19.27 2.30
C ASN A 104 -12.02 -18.56 1.68
N TYR A 105 -11.90 -17.24 1.55
CA TYR A 105 -12.92 -16.37 0.98
C TYR A 105 -12.29 -15.10 0.40
N ILE A 106 -13.03 -14.49 -0.51
CA ILE A 106 -12.87 -13.09 -0.89
C ILE A 106 -13.67 -12.26 0.12
N GLY A 107 -12.99 -11.40 0.88
CA GLY A 107 -13.61 -10.40 1.73
C GLY A 107 -13.86 -9.13 0.92
N ILE A 108 -15.11 -8.66 0.88
CA ILE A 108 -15.50 -7.37 0.31
C ILE A 108 -15.84 -6.47 1.48
N PHE A 109 -15.13 -5.37 1.65
CA PHE A 109 -15.27 -4.53 2.84
C PHE A 109 -15.50 -3.07 2.51
N LYS A 110 -16.19 -2.39 3.42
CA LYS A 110 -16.36 -0.94 3.49
C LYS A 110 -15.87 -0.48 4.85
N LEU A 111 -14.88 0.41 4.89
CA LEU A 111 -14.46 1.09 6.10
C LEU A 111 -14.96 2.53 6.01
N SER A 112 -15.81 2.94 6.95
CA SER A 112 -16.44 4.26 7.00
C SER A 112 -16.07 5.00 8.27
N ASN A 113 -16.40 6.30 8.34
CA ASN A 113 -16.08 7.16 9.48
C ASN A 113 -14.57 7.23 9.79
N ILE A 114 -13.76 7.25 8.73
CA ILE A 114 -12.31 7.45 8.83
C ILE A 114 -12.12 8.95 9.09
N SER A 115 -11.89 9.32 10.35
CA SER A 115 -11.67 10.70 10.78
C SER A 115 -10.23 10.88 11.23
N GLY A 116 -9.55 11.90 10.73
CA GLY A 116 -8.17 12.23 11.08
C GLY A 116 -8.00 13.72 11.38
N LYS A 117 -6.74 14.13 11.60
CA LYS A 117 -6.42 15.54 11.88
C LYS A 117 -6.87 16.43 10.72
N LYS A 118 -7.62 17.49 11.02
CA LYS A 118 -8.15 18.43 10.02
C LYS A 118 -6.98 19.15 9.35
N ARG A 119 -6.94 19.16 8.02
CA ARG A 119 -5.93 19.90 7.25
C ARG A 119 -6.24 21.40 7.32
N GLU A 120 -5.28 22.22 7.68
CA GLU A 120 -5.37 23.67 7.48
C GLU A 120 -4.96 23.99 6.02
N PRO A 121 -5.78 24.73 5.25
CA PRO A 121 -5.39 25.14 3.92
C PRO A 121 -4.21 26.12 3.99
N ILE A 122 -3.16 25.85 3.22
CA ILE A 122 -2.03 26.78 3.05
C ILE A 122 -2.57 28.04 2.36
N PRO A 123 -2.37 29.25 2.92
CA PRO A 123 -2.70 30.48 2.22
C PRO A 123 -1.92 30.56 0.91
N ALA A 124 -2.61 30.81 -0.20
CA ALA A 124 -1.94 31.19 -1.44
C ALA A 124 -1.11 32.45 -1.16
N SER A 125 0.20 32.37 -1.41
CA SER A 125 1.21 33.37 -1.06
C SER A 125 0.77 34.83 -1.30
N THR A 126 1.02 35.69 -0.32
CA THR A 126 1.42 37.08 -0.60
C THR A 126 2.84 37.27 -0.09
N VAL A 127 3.77 37.27 -1.04
CA VAL A 127 4.99 38.06 -0.94
C VAL A 127 4.55 39.52 -0.85
N ASP A 128 4.73 40.14 0.32
CA ASP A 128 5.22 41.52 0.47
C ASP A 128 5.06 42.02 1.92
N GLY A 129 6.18 42.46 2.50
CA GLY A 129 6.24 43.55 3.48
C GLY A 129 5.99 43.20 4.96
N ASP A 130 7.01 43.48 5.77
CA ASP A 130 6.99 43.67 7.23
C ASP A 130 5.61 44.01 7.81
N THR A 131 5.11 43.16 8.72
CA THR A 131 4.51 43.62 9.99
C THR A 131 4.60 42.51 11.03
N ASP A 132 5.22 42.83 12.15
CA ASP A 132 5.14 42.10 13.41
C ASP A 132 3.68 41.80 13.75
N VAL A 133 3.32 40.52 13.85
CA VAL A 133 2.11 40.06 14.53
C VAL A 133 2.48 38.90 15.43
N ASP A 134 2.59 39.20 16.72
CA ASP A 134 2.54 38.23 17.81
C ASP A 134 1.32 37.32 17.63
N SER A 135 1.55 36.06 17.28
CA SER A 135 0.53 35.02 17.34
C SER A 135 0.83 34.13 18.52
N ASP A 136 0.18 34.46 19.65
CA ASP A 136 0.10 33.61 20.82
C ASP A 136 -0.39 32.22 20.40
N SER A 137 0.55 31.27 20.30
CA SER A 137 0.23 29.84 20.22
C SER A 137 -0.29 29.41 21.59
N SER A 138 -1.60 29.50 21.79
CA SER A 138 -2.25 28.75 22.85
C SER A 138 -2.27 27.29 22.42
N SER A 139 -1.30 26.53 22.90
CA SER A 139 -1.34 25.07 22.92
C SER A 139 -2.51 24.63 23.78
N ASP A 140 -3.69 24.52 23.19
CA ASP A 140 -4.78 23.76 23.76
C ASP A 140 -4.37 22.29 23.65
N GLU A 141 -3.70 21.80 24.70
CA GLU A 141 -3.68 20.39 25.07
C GLU A 141 -5.11 19.98 25.46
N GLU A 142 -6.00 19.94 24.47
CA GLU A 142 -7.24 19.20 24.62
C GLU A 142 -6.87 17.72 24.53
N ASP A 143 -6.81 17.08 25.70
CA ASP A 143 -7.01 15.64 25.84
C ASP A 143 -8.29 15.28 25.06
N GLU A 144 -8.17 14.95 23.77
CA GLU A 144 -9.29 14.46 22.98
C GLU A 144 -9.75 13.13 23.61
N GLU A 145 -10.74 13.22 24.50
CA GLU A 145 -11.59 12.10 24.84
C GLU A 145 -12.09 11.53 23.50
N ILE A 146 -11.58 10.36 23.12
CA ILE A 146 -11.97 9.67 21.88
C ILE A 146 -13.48 9.50 21.91
N ASN A 147 -14.18 10.39 21.21
CA ASN A 147 -15.62 10.31 21.05
C ASN A 147 -15.92 8.95 20.41
N GLU A 148 -16.75 8.12 21.06
CA GLU A 148 -17.06 6.79 20.51
C GLU A 148 -17.71 6.87 19.12
N ASP A 149 -18.34 8.01 18.81
CA ASP A 149 -18.99 8.30 17.53
C ASP A 149 -18.00 8.56 16.38
N THR A 150 -16.68 8.69 16.63
CA THR A 150 -15.64 8.92 15.59
C THR A 150 -14.82 7.67 15.26
N LYS A 151 -15.15 6.51 15.83
CA LYS A 151 -14.46 5.25 15.51
C LYS A 151 -14.81 4.78 14.09
N PRO A 152 -13.82 4.28 13.32
CA PRO A 152 -14.08 3.75 12.00
C PRO A 152 -14.93 2.48 12.11
N ILE A 153 -15.86 2.31 11.16
CA ILE A 153 -16.81 1.19 11.13
C ILE A 153 -16.49 0.32 9.92
N LEU A 154 -16.18 -0.95 10.18
CA LEU A 154 -15.93 -1.97 9.18
C LEU A 154 -17.20 -2.78 8.92
N HIS A 155 -17.68 -2.76 7.68
CA HIS A 155 -18.68 -3.69 7.16
C HIS A 155 -18.00 -4.70 6.24
N LEU A 156 -18.36 -5.97 6.33
CA LEU A 156 -17.67 -7.04 5.62
C LEU A 156 -18.66 -8.06 5.05
N LYS A 157 -18.58 -8.31 3.73
CA LYS A 157 -19.22 -9.46 3.08
C LYS A 157 -18.16 -10.47 2.67
N LYS A 158 -18.49 -11.76 2.75
CA LYS A 158 -17.55 -12.85 2.48
C LYS A 158 -18.09 -13.74 1.36
N VAL A 159 -17.29 -13.98 0.33
CA VAL A 159 -17.60 -14.90 -0.78
C VAL A 159 -16.64 -16.08 -0.73
N ALA A 160 -17.14 -17.31 -0.65
CA ALA A 160 -16.32 -18.51 -0.59
C ALA A 160 -15.34 -18.59 -1.77
N HIS A 161 -14.07 -18.88 -1.48
CA HIS A 161 -13.04 -19.11 -2.48
C HIS A 161 -12.46 -20.53 -2.31
N ALA A 162 -12.14 -21.20 -3.41
CA ALA A 162 -11.56 -22.53 -3.36
C ALA A 162 -10.04 -22.41 -3.21
N GLY A 163 -9.52 -22.67 -2.01
CA GLY A 163 -8.10 -22.51 -1.71
C GLY A 163 -7.70 -21.05 -1.44
N CYS A 164 -6.43 -20.83 -1.15
CA CYS A 164 -5.89 -19.51 -0.85
C CYS A 164 -5.96 -18.59 -2.08
N VAL A 165 -6.07 -17.30 -1.84
CA VAL A 165 -6.00 -16.27 -2.88
C VAL A 165 -4.59 -15.68 -2.88
N ASN A 166 -3.80 -16.01 -3.89
CA ASN A 166 -2.44 -15.53 -4.06
C ASN A 166 -2.42 -14.06 -4.49
N ARG A 167 -3.31 -13.66 -5.40
CA ARG A 167 -3.50 -12.26 -5.80
C ARG A 167 -4.94 -11.94 -6.14
N ILE A 168 -5.40 -10.73 -5.82
CA ILE A 168 -6.70 -10.20 -6.24
C ILE A 168 -6.53 -8.81 -6.85
N ARG A 169 -7.24 -8.53 -7.94
CA ARG A 169 -7.26 -7.22 -8.62
C ARG A 169 -8.66 -6.83 -9.06
N SER A 170 -9.06 -5.61 -8.74
CA SER A 170 -10.29 -4.95 -9.16
C SER A 170 -10.07 -4.27 -10.52
N MET A 171 -11.02 -4.44 -11.45
CA MET A 171 -10.92 -3.82 -12.77
C MET A 171 -11.18 -2.31 -12.68
N THR A 172 -10.24 -1.48 -13.14
CA THR A 172 -10.33 -0.02 -13.04
C THR A 172 -11.61 0.57 -13.65
N GLN A 173 -12.06 0.06 -14.81
CA GLN A 173 -13.23 0.59 -15.52
C GLN A 173 -14.56 0.05 -14.96
N LYS A 174 -14.54 -1.11 -14.29
CA LYS A 174 -15.70 -1.75 -13.68
C LYS A 174 -15.28 -2.39 -12.33
N PRO A 175 -15.15 -1.60 -11.25
CA PRO A 175 -14.51 -2.04 -10.01
C PRO A 175 -15.19 -3.22 -9.27
N HIS A 176 -16.41 -3.57 -9.67
CA HIS A 176 -17.10 -4.77 -9.16
C HIS A 176 -16.61 -6.07 -9.80
N LEU A 177 -15.95 -6.00 -10.96
CA LEU A 177 -15.32 -7.14 -11.60
C LEU A 177 -13.92 -7.32 -11.04
N CYS A 178 -13.70 -8.42 -10.33
CA CYS A 178 -12.42 -8.73 -9.70
C CYS A 178 -11.86 -10.02 -10.28
N ALA A 179 -10.54 -10.07 -10.51
CA ALA A 179 -9.82 -11.29 -10.84
C ALA A 179 -9.09 -11.80 -9.60
N THR A 180 -9.15 -13.11 -9.37
CA THR A 180 -8.29 -13.79 -8.38
C THR A 180 -7.36 -14.76 -9.08
N TRP A 181 -6.14 -14.84 -8.57
CA TRP A 181 -5.23 -15.95 -8.79
C TRP A 181 -5.20 -16.79 -7.52
N GLY A 182 -5.51 -18.09 -7.62
CA GLY A 182 -5.55 -19.01 -6.47
C GLY A 182 -4.42 -20.03 -6.46
N ASP A 183 -4.11 -20.55 -5.27
CA ASP A 183 -3.16 -21.65 -5.02
C ASP A 183 -3.59 -22.98 -5.71
N THR A 184 -4.84 -23.05 -6.15
CA THR A 184 -5.39 -24.17 -6.94
C THR A 184 -4.90 -24.20 -8.39
N GLY A 185 -4.04 -23.25 -8.80
CA GLY A 185 -3.58 -23.11 -10.19
C GLY A 185 -4.66 -22.58 -11.12
N HIS A 186 -5.62 -21.82 -10.59
CA HIS A 186 -6.75 -21.28 -11.34
C HIS A 186 -6.81 -19.76 -11.23
N VAL A 187 -7.15 -19.15 -12.36
CA VAL A 187 -7.48 -17.72 -12.43
C VAL A 187 -8.98 -17.59 -12.62
N GLN A 188 -9.61 -16.78 -11.79
CA GLN A 188 -11.06 -16.66 -11.73
C GLN A 188 -11.49 -15.20 -11.84
N VAL A 189 -12.59 -14.94 -12.53
CA VAL A 189 -13.20 -13.60 -12.59
C VAL A 189 -14.54 -13.63 -11.89
N TRP A 190 -14.79 -12.63 -11.05
CA TRP A 190 -15.93 -12.54 -10.14
C TRP A 190 -16.73 -11.27 -10.40
N ASP A 191 -18.06 -11.36 -10.28
CA ASP A 191 -18.93 -10.19 -10.21
C ASP A 191 -19.36 -9.96 -8.76
N LEU A 192 -18.80 -8.94 -8.14
CA LEU A 192 -19.05 -8.61 -6.74
C LEU A 192 -20.06 -7.46 -6.57
N SER A 193 -20.76 -7.07 -7.63
CA SER A 193 -21.65 -5.91 -7.65
C SER A 193 -22.75 -5.98 -6.58
N SER A 194 -23.39 -7.13 -6.40
CA SER A 194 -24.45 -7.28 -5.38
C SER A 194 -23.94 -7.04 -3.95
N PHE A 195 -22.71 -7.46 -3.67
CA PHE A 195 -22.09 -7.29 -2.34
C PHE A 195 -21.66 -5.84 -2.11
N LEU A 196 -21.05 -5.21 -3.12
CA LEU A 196 -20.67 -3.80 -3.06
C LEU A 196 -21.89 -2.87 -2.92
N ASN A 197 -22.96 -3.14 -3.67
CA ASN A 197 -24.21 -2.37 -3.55
C ASN A 197 -24.83 -2.52 -2.15
N SER A 198 -24.86 -3.74 -1.60
CA SER A 198 -25.32 -3.98 -0.23
C SER A 198 -24.48 -3.25 0.81
N LEU A 199 -23.15 -3.17 0.64
CA LEU A 199 -22.28 -2.40 1.52
C LEU A 199 -22.49 -0.89 1.37
N ALA A 200 -22.75 -0.40 0.15
CA ALA A 200 -23.03 1.01 -0.10
C ALA A 200 -24.32 1.46 0.60
N GLU A 201 -25.35 0.61 0.61
CA GLU A 201 -26.63 0.84 1.29
C GLU A 201 -26.55 0.77 2.83
N ALA A 202 -25.51 0.15 3.39
CA ALA A 202 -25.31 0.11 4.84
C ALA A 202 -25.07 1.54 5.38
N GLU A 203 -25.96 2.01 6.26
CA GLU A 203 -25.89 3.34 6.86
C GLU A 203 -24.58 3.57 7.62
N SER A 204 -23.88 4.66 7.31
CA SER A 204 -22.68 5.09 8.02
C SER A 204 -23.04 5.40 9.48
N GLY A 205 -22.65 4.53 10.41
CA GLY A 205 -22.97 4.66 11.85
C GLY A 205 -23.74 3.48 12.43
N ALA A 206 -24.35 2.62 11.61
CA ALA A 206 -25.03 1.44 12.08
C ALA A 206 -24.02 0.33 12.43
N PRO A 207 -24.19 -0.39 13.56
CA PRO A 207 -23.33 -1.52 13.88
C PRO A 207 -23.40 -2.59 12.78
N ALA A 208 -22.26 -3.23 12.50
CA ALA A 208 -22.15 -4.26 11.48
C ALA A 208 -23.27 -5.31 11.64
N PRO A 209 -24.07 -5.59 10.59
CA PRO A 209 -25.17 -6.53 10.69
C PRO A 209 -24.65 -7.95 10.94
N LYS A 210 -25.43 -8.78 11.64
CA LYS A 210 -25.10 -10.20 11.91
C LYS A 210 -24.84 -11.05 10.65
N GLU A 211 -25.17 -10.51 9.48
CA GLU A 211 -24.97 -11.12 8.18
C GLU A 211 -23.49 -11.14 7.75
N ASP A 212 -22.63 -10.31 8.36
CA ASP A 212 -21.20 -10.18 8.01
C ASP A 212 -20.37 -11.43 8.38
N ASP A 213 -20.96 -12.35 9.16
CA ASP A 213 -20.38 -13.66 9.48
C ASP A 213 -20.74 -14.76 8.45
N ILE A 214 -21.67 -14.49 7.52
CA ILE A 214 -22.08 -15.47 6.51
C ILE A 214 -21.08 -15.49 5.37
N ILE A 215 -20.57 -16.68 5.05
CA ILE A 215 -19.78 -16.92 3.83
C ILE A 215 -20.74 -17.32 2.71
N HIS A 216 -20.92 -16.42 1.75
CA HIS A 216 -21.81 -16.62 0.61
C HIS A 216 -21.19 -17.55 -0.43
N LYS A 217 -21.98 -18.47 -0.97
CA LYS A 217 -21.62 -19.26 -2.14
C LYS A 217 -22.00 -18.48 -3.39
N HIS A 218 -21.04 -17.79 -3.98
CA HIS A 218 -21.17 -17.09 -5.26
C HIS A 218 -20.21 -17.75 -6.25
N LEU A 219 -20.66 -18.00 -7.49
CA LEU A 219 -19.84 -18.67 -8.49
C LEU A 219 -19.07 -17.63 -9.31
N PRO A 220 -17.82 -17.91 -9.70
CA PRO A 220 -17.08 -17.03 -10.60
C PRO A 220 -17.74 -16.99 -11.99
N LEU A 221 -17.68 -15.84 -12.65
CA LEU A 221 -18.12 -15.65 -14.03
C LEU A 221 -17.28 -16.47 -15.02
N LYS A 222 -15.99 -16.64 -14.70
CA LYS A 222 -15.04 -17.38 -15.52
C LYS A 222 -14.02 -18.06 -14.63
N VAL A 223 -13.66 -19.28 -14.97
CA VAL A 223 -12.53 -20.02 -14.41
C VAL A 223 -11.62 -20.41 -15.56
N PHE A 224 -10.33 -20.20 -15.40
CA PHE A 224 -9.30 -20.68 -16.30
C PHE A 224 -8.33 -21.58 -15.56
N SER A 225 -8.20 -22.80 -16.06
CA SER A 225 -7.36 -23.87 -15.53
C SER A 225 -6.30 -24.31 -16.55
N GLY A 226 -5.89 -23.41 -17.44
CA GLY A 226 -4.88 -23.71 -18.48
C GLY A 226 -3.44 -23.42 -18.07
N HIS A 227 -3.22 -22.76 -16.92
CA HIS A 227 -1.90 -22.61 -16.32
C HIS A 227 -1.32 -23.96 -15.91
N LYS A 228 0.02 -24.07 -15.93
CA LYS A 228 0.72 -25.32 -15.63
C LYS A 228 1.14 -25.46 -14.18
N ASP A 229 1.06 -24.36 -13.44
CA ASP A 229 1.40 -24.25 -12.04
C ASP A 229 0.57 -23.11 -11.42
N GLU A 230 0.64 -22.95 -10.10
CA GLU A 230 0.16 -21.73 -9.45
C GLU A 230 1.02 -20.51 -9.81
N GLY A 231 0.77 -19.38 -9.16
CA GLY A 231 1.36 -18.10 -9.54
C GLY A 231 0.81 -16.96 -8.71
N TYR A 232 1.26 -15.76 -9.06
CA TYR A 232 0.89 -14.52 -8.38
C TYR A 232 0.53 -13.42 -9.37
N ALA A 233 1.13 -13.41 -10.56
CA ALA A 233 1.05 -12.31 -11.49
C ALA A 233 -0.32 -12.21 -12.18
N ILE A 234 -1.06 -11.13 -11.94
CA ILE A 234 -2.27 -10.75 -12.68
C ILE A 234 -2.36 -9.23 -12.81
N ASP A 235 -2.85 -8.76 -13.96
CA ASP A 235 -3.18 -7.33 -14.12
C ASP A 235 -4.24 -7.05 -15.18
N TRP A 236 -5.15 -6.11 -14.85
CA TRP A 236 -6.17 -5.61 -15.76
C TRP A 236 -5.60 -4.46 -16.60
N SER A 237 -5.90 -4.47 -17.90
CA SER A 237 -5.53 -3.34 -18.75
C SER A 237 -6.28 -2.08 -18.32
N PRO A 238 -5.59 -0.96 -18.05
CA PRO A 238 -6.25 0.30 -17.75
C PRO A 238 -6.90 0.93 -18.99
N LEU A 239 -6.47 0.52 -20.20
CA LEU A 239 -6.90 1.12 -21.48
C LEU A 239 -7.96 0.30 -22.21
N VAL A 240 -7.99 -1.02 -22.03
CA VAL A 240 -8.95 -1.90 -22.70
C VAL A 240 -9.81 -2.61 -21.65
N THR A 241 -11.05 -2.15 -21.49
CA THR A 241 -12.02 -2.72 -20.54
C THR A 241 -12.13 -4.23 -20.66
N GLY A 242 -11.85 -4.93 -19.57
CA GLY A 242 -11.96 -6.39 -19.51
C GLY A 242 -10.78 -7.16 -20.11
N ARG A 243 -9.72 -6.51 -20.60
CA ARG A 243 -8.48 -7.19 -20.97
C ARG A 243 -7.64 -7.48 -19.72
N LEU A 244 -7.14 -8.71 -19.60
CA LEU A 244 -6.36 -9.18 -18.45
C LEU A 244 -5.14 -9.99 -18.94
N VAL A 245 -4.07 -9.97 -18.18
CA VAL A 245 -2.96 -10.94 -18.30
C VAL A 245 -2.79 -11.68 -16.99
N SER A 246 -2.33 -12.92 -17.08
CA SER A 246 -2.13 -13.77 -15.92
C SER A 246 -0.87 -14.62 -16.14
N GLY A 247 0.05 -14.70 -15.17
CA GLY A 247 1.36 -15.37 -15.27
C GLY A 247 1.60 -16.37 -14.13
N ASP A 248 2.14 -17.55 -14.47
CA ASP A 248 2.41 -18.64 -13.51
C ASP A 248 3.89 -18.82 -13.15
N CYS A 249 4.11 -19.64 -12.11
CA CYS A 249 5.41 -20.10 -11.64
C CYS A 249 6.19 -20.92 -12.68
N ASN A 250 5.52 -21.35 -13.76
CA ASN A 250 6.09 -22.11 -14.85
C ASN A 250 6.30 -21.26 -16.13
N LYS A 251 6.57 -19.96 -15.94
CA LYS A 251 7.01 -19.00 -16.99
C LYS A 251 5.92 -18.62 -17.99
N CYS A 252 4.71 -19.14 -17.86
CA CYS A 252 3.66 -18.99 -18.86
C CYS A 252 2.78 -17.80 -18.53
N ILE A 253 2.66 -16.86 -19.47
CA ILE A 253 1.73 -15.73 -19.37
C ILE A 253 0.59 -15.93 -20.36
N HIS A 254 -0.66 -15.84 -19.91
CA HIS A 254 -1.85 -15.99 -20.72
C HIS A 254 -2.59 -14.66 -20.87
N LEU A 255 -3.04 -14.38 -22.10
CA LEU A 255 -3.82 -13.19 -22.44
C LEU A 255 -5.31 -13.51 -22.43
N TRP A 256 -6.08 -12.63 -21.81
CA TRP A 256 -7.52 -12.71 -21.71
C TRP A 256 -8.15 -11.60 -22.55
N GLY A 257 -8.81 -12.00 -23.63
CA GLY A 257 -9.59 -11.11 -24.48
C GLY A 257 -11.05 -11.03 -23.98
N PRO A 258 -11.58 -9.82 -23.72
CA PRO A 258 -12.99 -9.67 -23.37
C PRO A 258 -13.87 -10.04 -24.56
N THR A 259 -15.00 -10.68 -24.26
CA THR A 259 -16.09 -10.97 -25.20
C THR A 259 -17.38 -10.38 -24.63
N PRO A 260 -18.49 -10.27 -25.40
CA PRO A 260 -19.71 -9.63 -24.90
C PRO A 260 -20.22 -10.14 -23.54
N ASN A 261 -20.03 -11.44 -23.24
CA ASN A 261 -20.56 -12.08 -22.03
C ASN A 261 -19.52 -12.87 -21.21
N SER A 262 -18.22 -12.84 -21.57
CA SER A 262 -17.18 -13.65 -20.90
C SER A 262 -15.77 -13.24 -21.36
N TRP A 263 -14.79 -14.12 -21.19
CA TRP A 263 -13.43 -13.98 -21.67
C TRP A 263 -13.02 -15.16 -22.55
N ASN A 264 -12.36 -14.85 -23.67
CA ASN A 264 -11.58 -15.80 -24.43
C ASN A 264 -10.13 -15.76 -23.92
N VAL A 265 -9.62 -16.88 -23.42
CA VAL A 265 -8.25 -16.99 -22.93
C VAL A 265 -7.41 -17.67 -23.98
N ASP A 266 -6.33 -17.04 -24.41
CA ASP A 266 -5.44 -17.64 -25.40
C ASP A 266 -4.73 -18.86 -24.79
N ALA A 267 -4.99 -20.04 -25.35
CA ALA A 267 -4.42 -21.30 -24.85
C ALA A 267 -2.90 -21.39 -25.07
N ASN A 268 -2.34 -20.60 -25.99
CA ASN A 268 -0.91 -20.56 -26.23
C ASN A 268 -0.30 -19.42 -25.39
N PRO A 269 0.55 -19.72 -24.39
CA PRO A 269 1.13 -18.68 -23.55
C PRO A 269 2.20 -17.85 -24.27
N PHE A 270 2.44 -16.66 -23.75
CA PHE A 270 3.69 -15.94 -23.93
C PHE A 270 4.77 -16.64 -23.10
N VAL A 271 5.93 -16.90 -23.71
CA VAL A 271 7.05 -17.60 -23.06
C VAL A 271 8.33 -16.89 -23.47
N GLY A 272 9.10 -16.46 -22.46
CA GLY A 272 10.32 -15.68 -22.65
C GLY A 272 11.19 -15.65 -21.40
N HIS A 273 10.57 -15.57 -20.22
CA HIS A 273 11.25 -15.77 -18.96
C HIS A 273 11.79 -17.20 -18.81
N THR A 274 12.87 -17.32 -18.04
CA THR A 274 13.53 -18.59 -17.76
C THR A 274 13.15 -19.16 -16.40
N ALA A 275 12.43 -18.41 -15.56
CA ALA A 275 11.90 -18.81 -14.26
C ALA A 275 10.49 -18.21 -14.01
N SER A 276 9.96 -18.39 -12.80
CA SER A 276 8.64 -17.93 -12.37
C SER A 276 8.34 -16.49 -12.75
N VAL A 277 7.10 -16.18 -13.16
CA VAL A 277 6.63 -14.81 -13.40
C VAL A 277 5.97 -14.29 -12.12
N GLU A 278 6.59 -13.31 -11.49
CA GLU A 278 6.17 -12.83 -10.16
C GLU A 278 5.16 -11.69 -10.24
N ASP A 279 5.27 -10.84 -11.27
CA ASP A 279 4.38 -9.69 -11.44
C ASP A 279 4.18 -9.28 -12.90
N LEU A 280 3.05 -8.64 -13.17
CA LEU A 280 2.60 -8.17 -14.47
C LEU A 280 2.00 -6.76 -14.33
N GLN A 281 2.28 -5.88 -15.28
CA GLN A 281 1.69 -4.54 -15.36
C GLN A 281 1.42 -4.16 -16.81
N TRP A 282 0.18 -3.88 -17.16
CA TRP A 282 -0.17 -3.26 -18.44
C TRP A 282 0.38 -1.84 -18.51
N SER A 283 0.82 -1.46 -19.72
CA SER A 283 1.24 -0.08 -19.96
C SER A 283 0.09 0.90 -19.68
N PRO A 284 0.37 2.03 -19.00
CA PRO A 284 -0.63 3.05 -18.78
C PRO A 284 -0.98 3.83 -20.06
N THR A 285 -0.16 3.76 -21.10
CA THR A 285 -0.33 4.55 -22.34
C THR A 285 -0.49 3.70 -23.61
N GLU A 286 0.02 2.47 -23.62
CA GLU A 286 0.00 1.60 -24.81
C GLU A 286 -0.91 0.39 -24.59
N ALA A 287 -2.08 0.36 -25.25
CA ALA A 287 -3.14 -0.63 -25.01
C ALA A 287 -2.75 -2.11 -25.25
N ASP A 288 -1.71 -2.34 -26.06
CA ASP A 288 -1.25 -3.65 -26.50
C ASP A 288 0.09 -4.06 -25.86
N VAL A 289 0.62 -3.24 -24.94
CA VAL A 289 1.92 -3.46 -24.30
C VAL A 289 1.76 -3.73 -22.81
N PHE A 290 2.49 -4.73 -22.31
CA PHE A 290 2.60 -4.99 -20.87
C PHE A 290 4.04 -5.33 -20.48
N ALA A 291 4.34 -5.19 -19.20
CA ALA A 291 5.61 -5.56 -18.58
C ALA A 291 5.41 -6.77 -17.66
N SER A 292 6.47 -7.56 -17.47
CA SER A 292 6.54 -8.62 -16.48
C SER A 292 7.88 -8.63 -15.77
N CYS A 293 7.93 -9.19 -14.57
CA CYS A 293 9.18 -9.49 -13.87
C CYS A 293 9.23 -10.95 -13.40
N SER A 294 10.44 -11.42 -13.09
CA SER A 294 10.68 -12.84 -12.85
C SER A 294 11.81 -13.11 -11.87
N VAL A 295 11.75 -14.29 -11.26
CA VAL A 295 12.84 -14.96 -10.53
C VAL A 295 14.14 -15.04 -11.34
N ASP A 296 14.10 -14.97 -12.68
CA ASP A 296 15.34 -14.92 -13.46
C ASP A 296 16.11 -13.57 -13.36
N GLY A 297 15.60 -12.65 -12.56
CA GLY A 297 16.18 -11.34 -12.28
C GLY A 297 15.96 -10.35 -13.42
N THR A 298 15.03 -10.62 -14.33
CA THR A 298 14.75 -9.76 -15.49
C THR A 298 13.38 -9.09 -15.44
N ILE A 299 13.29 -7.95 -16.13
CA ILE A 299 12.03 -7.32 -16.53
C ILE A 299 11.91 -7.47 -18.05
N ALA A 300 10.75 -7.91 -18.52
CA ALA A 300 10.45 -8.07 -19.93
C ALA A 300 9.30 -7.15 -20.35
N ILE A 301 9.41 -6.55 -21.54
CA ILE A 301 8.34 -5.77 -22.18
C ILE A 301 7.81 -6.57 -23.37
N TRP A 302 6.49 -6.67 -23.45
CA TRP A 302 5.77 -7.48 -24.42
C TRP A 302 4.81 -6.62 -25.22
N ASP A 303 4.73 -6.87 -26.52
CA ASP A 303 3.71 -6.30 -27.40
C ASP A 303 2.91 -7.43 -28.03
N ILE A 304 1.63 -7.53 -27.69
CA ILE A 304 0.75 -8.62 -28.11
C ILE A 304 0.54 -8.67 -29.64
N ARG A 305 0.91 -7.60 -30.36
CA ARG A 305 0.82 -7.51 -31.83
C ARG A 305 2.02 -8.17 -32.53
N THR A 306 3.18 -8.22 -31.86
CA THR A 306 4.46 -8.60 -32.48
C THR A 306 4.84 -10.07 -32.26
N GLY A 307 4.07 -10.80 -31.45
CA GLY A 307 4.25 -12.21 -31.20
C GLY A 307 4.17 -12.55 -29.72
N LYS A 308 4.71 -13.71 -29.34
CA LYS A 308 4.65 -14.27 -27.98
C LYS A 308 5.99 -14.33 -27.28
N LYS A 309 6.91 -13.46 -27.70
CA LYS A 309 8.25 -13.30 -27.14
C LYS A 309 8.42 -11.85 -26.64
N PRO A 310 9.31 -11.60 -25.67
CA PRO A 310 9.61 -10.25 -25.24
C PRO A 310 10.13 -9.41 -26.39
N CYS A 311 9.65 -8.17 -26.50
CA CYS A 311 10.24 -7.15 -27.37
C CYS A 311 11.53 -6.61 -26.77
N ILE A 312 11.55 -6.48 -25.44
CA ILE A 312 12.71 -6.03 -24.66
C ILE A 312 12.86 -6.95 -23.46
N SER A 313 14.10 -7.29 -23.11
CA SER A 313 14.45 -8.05 -21.91
C SER A 313 15.60 -7.33 -21.21
N ILE A 314 15.42 -6.97 -19.95
CA ILE A 314 16.33 -6.15 -19.16
C ILE A 314 16.79 -6.97 -17.97
N LYS A 315 18.11 -7.14 -17.78
CA LYS A 315 18.63 -7.67 -16.52
C LYS A 315 18.49 -6.59 -15.45
N ALA A 316 17.40 -6.67 -14.68
CA ALA A 316 17.01 -5.61 -13.76
C ALA A 316 17.79 -5.71 -12.43
N HIS A 317 17.95 -6.94 -11.93
CA HIS A 317 18.60 -7.25 -10.66
C HIS A 317 19.46 -8.51 -10.75
N LYS A 318 20.36 -8.68 -9.78
CA LYS A 318 21.21 -9.88 -9.65
C LYS A 318 20.48 -11.04 -8.94
N ALA A 319 19.46 -10.73 -8.14
CA ALA A 319 18.55 -11.68 -7.52
C ALA A 319 17.14 -11.56 -8.16
N ASP A 320 16.18 -12.28 -7.58
CA ASP A 320 14.82 -12.45 -8.08
C ASP A 320 14.07 -11.11 -8.06
N VAL A 321 13.36 -10.78 -9.14
CA VAL A 321 12.50 -9.58 -9.19
C VAL A 321 11.09 -9.99 -8.81
N ASN A 322 10.66 -9.58 -7.62
CA ASN A 322 9.39 -10.00 -7.02
C ASN A 322 8.22 -9.13 -7.49
N VAL A 323 8.45 -7.83 -7.69
CA VAL A 323 7.38 -6.86 -7.97
C VAL A 323 7.83 -5.75 -8.90
N ILE A 324 6.90 -5.23 -9.70
CA ILE A 324 7.11 -4.07 -10.58
C ILE A 324 5.94 -3.10 -10.51
N SER A 325 6.23 -1.83 -10.73
CA SER A 325 5.22 -0.78 -10.82
C SER A 325 5.52 0.17 -11.96
N TRP A 326 4.57 0.26 -12.90
CA TRP A 326 4.67 1.17 -14.05
C TRP A 326 4.03 2.51 -13.68
N ASN A 327 4.83 3.57 -13.69
CA ASN A 327 4.38 4.89 -13.28
C ASN A 327 3.28 5.40 -14.23
N ARG A 328 2.09 5.71 -13.69
CA ARG A 328 0.95 6.15 -14.50
C ARG A 328 1.01 7.63 -14.90
N LEU A 329 1.77 8.43 -14.18
CA LEU A 329 1.92 9.87 -14.41
C LEU A 329 3.18 10.20 -15.25
N ALA A 330 4.25 9.44 -15.05
CA ALA A 330 5.47 9.47 -15.86
C ALA A 330 5.67 8.13 -16.56
N SER A 331 4.90 7.86 -17.62
CA SER A 331 4.77 6.54 -18.28
C SER A 331 6.06 5.94 -18.85
N SER A 332 7.16 6.68 -18.91
CA SER A 332 8.48 6.12 -19.23
C SER A 332 9.13 5.38 -18.07
N MET A 333 8.66 5.58 -16.84
CA MET A 333 9.32 5.08 -15.64
C MET A 333 8.71 3.78 -15.14
N ILE A 334 9.58 2.81 -14.82
CA ILE A 334 9.21 1.56 -14.17
C ILE A 334 10.07 1.37 -12.91
N ALA A 335 9.41 1.02 -11.81
CA ALA A 335 10.06 0.63 -10.56
C ALA A 335 10.05 -0.90 -10.42
N SER A 336 11.04 -1.44 -9.72
CA SER A 336 11.17 -2.88 -9.48
C SER A 336 11.78 -3.17 -8.12
N GLY A 337 11.23 -4.15 -7.42
CA GLY A 337 11.70 -4.63 -6.11
C GLY A 337 12.28 -6.04 -6.19
N CYS A 338 13.33 -6.27 -5.43
CA CYS A 338 14.15 -7.48 -5.48
C CYS A 338 14.09 -8.27 -4.17
N ASP A 339 14.41 -9.56 -4.24
CA ASP A 339 14.49 -10.46 -3.08
C ASP A 339 15.64 -10.13 -2.12
N ASP A 340 16.68 -9.44 -2.61
CA ASP A 340 17.78 -8.94 -1.77
C ASP A 340 17.44 -7.67 -0.97
N GLY A 341 16.22 -7.16 -1.10
CA GLY A 341 15.76 -5.92 -0.46
C GLY A 341 16.10 -4.64 -1.23
N SER A 342 16.84 -4.73 -2.34
CA SER A 342 17.06 -3.58 -3.20
C SER A 342 15.81 -3.29 -4.06
N PHE A 343 15.68 -2.03 -4.45
CA PHE A 343 14.72 -1.64 -5.47
C PHE A 343 15.33 -0.58 -6.41
N SER A 344 14.76 -0.45 -7.59
CA SER A 344 15.33 0.38 -8.66
C SER A 344 14.28 0.99 -9.57
N VAL A 345 14.61 2.16 -10.13
CA VAL A 345 13.80 2.88 -11.11
C VAL A 345 14.57 2.98 -12.43
N ARG A 346 13.88 2.70 -13.54
CA ARG A 346 14.44 2.71 -14.90
C ARG A 346 13.55 3.53 -15.83
N ASP A 347 14.19 4.19 -16.79
CA ASP A 347 13.53 4.85 -17.91
C ASP A 347 13.51 3.91 -19.13
N LEU A 348 12.31 3.51 -19.57
CA LEU A 348 12.09 2.60 -20.69
C LEU A 348 12.48 3.21 -22.05
N ARG A 349 12.80 4.50 -22.12
CA ARG A 349 13.34 5.15 -23.33
C ARG A 349 14.85 4.96 -23.46
N SER A 350 15.53 4.64 -22.36
CA SER A 350 16.98 4.45 -22.29
C SER A 350 17.31 3.12 -21.61
N ILE A 351 17.22 2.04 -22.37
CA ILE A 351 17.37 0.67 -21.86
C ILE A 351 18.79 0.16 -22.15
N GLN A 352 19.78 0.76 -21.50
CA GLN A 352 21.14 0.22 -21.42
C GLN A 352 21.30 -0.49 -20.06
N GLU A 353 22.19 -1.50 -19.96
CA GLU A 353 22.32 -2.33 -18.75
C GLU A 353 22.53 -1.49 -17.47
N ASP A 354 23.31 -0.41 -17.56
CA ASP A 354 23.65 0.48 -16.43
C ASP A 354 22.78 1.75 -16.34
N SER A 355 21.75 1.90 -17.19
CA SER A 355 20.89 3.09 -17.22
C SER A 355 19.82 3.04 -16.12
N LEU A 356 20.25 3.25 -14.88
CA LEU A 356 19.39 3.39 -13.70
C LEU A 356 19.09 4.86 -13.44
N VAL A 357 17.81 5.18 -13.21
CA VAL A 357 17.40 6.50 -12.69
C VAL A 357 17.70 6.57 -11.20
N ALA A 358 17.35 5.50 -10.47
CA ALA A 358 17.63 5.36 -9.05
C ALA A 358 17.82 3.89 -8.67
N HIS A 359 18.61 3.65 -7.63
CA HIS A 359 18.85 2.34 -7.03
C HIS A 359 19.07 2.52 -5.54
N PHE A 360 18.39 1.71 -4.73
CA PHE A 360 18.39 1.83 -3.27
C PHE A 360 18.61 0.48 -2.62
N GLU A 361 19.59 0.40 -1.71
CA GLU A 361 19.92 -0.78 -0.90
C GLU A 361 19.51 -0.55 0.58
N TYR A 362 18.26 -0.11 0.77
CA TYR A 362 17.74 0.24 2.09
C TYR A 362 17.21 -0.97 2.86
N HIS A 363 16.18 -1.64 2.32
CA HIS A 363 15.54 -2.77 2.98
C HIS A 363 16.49 -3.94 3.13
N LYS A 364 16.31 -4.73 4.19
CA LYS A 364 17.24 -5.82 4.57
C LYS A 364 16.72 -7.22 4.28
N LYS A 365 15.53 -7.31 3.70
CA LYS A 365 14.87 -8.54 3.24
C LYS A 365 14.06 -8.24 1.98
N ALA A 366 13.53 -9.30 1.36
CA ALA A 366 12.75 -9.24 0.14
C ALA A 366 11.73 -8.10 0.11
N VAL A 367 11.72 -7.36 -1.01
CA VAL A 367 10.67 -6.38 -1.31
C VAL A 367 9.41 -7.16 -1.71
N THR A 368 8.31 -6.89 -1.02
CA THR A 368 7.03 -7.61 -1.16
C THR A 368 6.01 -6.84 -1.98
N SER A 369 6.05 -5.51 -1.97
CA SER A 369 5.25 -4.65 -2.85
C SER A 369 5.95 -3.32 -3.11
N ILE A 370 5.72 -2.76 -4.30
CA ILE A 370 6.22 -1.47 -4.75
C ILE A 370 5.13 -0.79 -5.58
N GLU A 371 4.80 0.48 -5.28
CA GLU A 371 3.75 1.19 -6.02
C GLU A 371 4.03 2.69 -6.16
N TRP A 372 3.88 3.19 -7.38
CA TRP A 372 3.96 4.63 -7.66
C TRP A 372 2.67 5.29 -7.18
N SER A 373 2.79 6.46 -6.58
CA SER A 373 1.62 7.24 -6.20
C SER A 373 0.77 7.56 -7.45
N PRO A 374 -0.55 7.32 -7.41
CA PRO A 374 -1.45 7.71 -8.49
C PRO A 374 -1.69 9.22 -8.55
N HIS A 375 -1.20 9.97 -7.55
CA HIS A 375 -1.40 11.41 -7.40
C HIS A 375 -0.13 12.23 -7.64
N GLU A 376 1.04 11.61 -7.49
CA GLU A 376 2.33 12.30 -7.60
C GLU A 376 3.37 11.45 -8.34
N ALA A 377 3.92 11.97 -9.43
CA ALA A 377 4.76 11.20 -10.34
C ALA A 377 6.12 10.80 -9.73
N ALA A 378 6.60 11.51 -8.71
CA ALA A 378 7.88 11.28 -8.06
C ALA A 378 7.77 10.46 -6.76
N SER A 379 6.55 10.19 -6.28
CA SER A 379 6.33 9.51 -5.01
C SER A 379 6.17 8.00 -5.21
N LEU A 380 6.89 7.21 -4.42
CA LEU A 380 6.94 5.75 -4.51
C LEU A 380 6.84 5.14 -3.11
N ALA A 381 5.97 4.14 -2.93
CA ALA A 381 5.89 3.37 -1.70
C ALA A 381 6.47 1.96 -1.89
N VAL A 382 7.15 1.44 -0.87
CA VAL A 382 7.79 0.12 -0.88
C VAL A 382 7.48 -0.61 0.44
N THR A 383 7.22 -1.90 0.37
CA THR A 383 7.12 -2.79 1.56
C THR A 383 8.09 -3.94 1.46
N SER A 384 8.53 -4.44 2.61
CA SER A 384 9.46 -5.56 2.71
C SER A 384 9.13 -6.49 3.87
N GLU A 385 9.59 -7.74 3.75
CA GLU A 385 9.56 -8.74 4.83
C GLU A 385 10.39 -8.31 6.06
N ASP A 386 11.14 -7.22 5.96
CA ASP A 386 11.82 -6.56 7.08
C ASP A 386 10.86 -5.79 8.01
N HIS A 387 9.56 -5.86 7.75
CA HIS A 387 8.49 -5.27 8.57
C HIS A 387 8.35 -3.75 8.41
N GLN A 388 8.83 -3.20 7.30
CA GLN A 388 8.77 -1.78 7.01
C GLN A 388 7.93 -1.49 5.77
N LEU A 389 7.16 -0.41 5.84
CA LEU A 389 6.63 0.30 4.68
C LEU A 389 7.35 1.64 4.60
N THR A 390 7.98 1.92 3.47
CA THR A 390 8.72 3.16 3.23
C THR A 390 8.09 3.96 2.11
N ILE A 391 8.19 5.29 2.19
CA ILE A 391 7.73 6.20 1.15
C ILE A 391 8.89 7.09 0.74
N TRP A 392 9.03 7.26 -0.56
CA TRP A 392 10.18 7.89 -1.20
C TRP A 392 9.71 9.02 -2.11
N ASP A 393 10.42 10.14 -2.07
CA ASP A 393 10.27 11.24 -3.01
C ASP A 393 11.51 11.30 -3.90
N LEU A 394 11.31 11.03 -5.19
CA LEU A 394 12.37 10.99 -6.20
C LEU A 394 12.58 12.33 -6.91
N SER A 395 11.84 13.38 -6.52
CA SER A 395 12.10 14.75 -6.97
C SER A 395 13.25 15.40 -6.21
N LEU A 396 13.56 14.89 -5.01
CA LEU A 396 14.71 15.31 -4.21
C LEU A 396 16.00 14.87 -4.90
N GLU A 397 16.66 15.83 -5.53
CA GLU A 397 17.96 15.62 -6.16
C GLU A 397 19.01 15.21 -5.11
N ARG A 398 20.00 14.42 -5.56
CA ARG A 398 21.21 14.13 -4.78
C ARG A 398 22.10 15.37 -4.82
N ASP A 399 21.78 16.40 -4.04
CA ASP A 399 22.71 17.50 -3.83
C ASP A 399 23.74 17.09 -2.76
N ALA A 400 24.97 16.84 -3.21
CA ALA A 400 26.06 16.40 -2.35
C ALA A 400 26.49 17.46 -1.32
N GLU A 401 26.26 18.74 -1.59
CA GLU A 401 26.54 19.84 -0.67
C GLU A 401 25.46 19.92 0.41
N GLU A 402 24.17 19.85 0.03
CA GLU A 402 23.07 19.77 1.00
C GLU A 402 23.11 18.47 1.82
N GLU A 403 23.47 17.33 1.22
CA GLU A 403 23.70 16.07 1.94
C GLU A 403 24.85 16.21 2.96
N ALA A 404 25.94 16.89 2.59
CA ALA A 404 27.07 17.12 3.50
C ALA A 404 26.69 18.07 4.64
N GLU A 405 25.93 19.12 4.35
CA GLU A 405 25.40 20.07 5.35
C GLU A 405 24.35 19.42 6.27
N PHE A 406 23.45 18.61 5.72
CA PHE A 406 22.48 17.84 6.49
C PHE A 406 23.18 16.80 7.37
N ARG A 407 24.16 16.05 6.84
CA ARG A 407 25.03 15.15 7.62
C ARG A 407 25.81 15.92 8.70
N ALA A 408 26.24 17.15 8.44
CA ALA A 408 26.93 17.99 9.44
C ALA A 408 25.99 18.45 10.56
N LYS A 409 24.77 18.90 10.22
CA LYS A 409 23.72 19.27 11.20
C LYS A 409 23.21 18.06 11.99
N MET A 410 23.04 16.90 11.34
CA MET A 410 22.62 15.66 12.00
C MET A 410 23.73 15.04 12.86
N LYS A 411 25.02 15.26 12.56
CA LYS A 411 26.12 14.87 13.46
C LYS A 411 26.12 15.64 14.78
N GLU A 412 25.57 16.85 14.83
CA GLU A 412 25.37 17.59 16.08
C GLU A 412 24.18 17.06 16.91
N GLN A 413 23.20 16.39 16.27
CA GLN A 413 22.16 15.63 16.94
C GLN A 413 22.66 14.20 17.20
N ALA A 414 23.05 13.89 18.44
CA ALA A 414 23.80 12.70 18.84
C ALA A 414 23.16 11.30 18.57
N ASN A 415 22.15 11.17 17.72
CA ASN A 415 21.48 9.91 17.36
C ASN A 415 20.88 9.94 15.92
N ALA A 416 21.51 10.53 14.91
CA ALA A 416 21.06 10.37 13.52
C ALA A 416 21.55 9.04 12.93
N PRO A 417 20.72 8.24 12.20
CA PRO A 417 21.18 7.03 11.55
C PRO A 417 22.22 7.37 10.47
N GLU A 418 23.32 6.62 10.41
CA GLU A 418 24.52 7.04 9.67
C GLU A 418 24.38 7.04 8.12
N ASP A 419 23.26 6.58 7.53
CA ASP A 419 23.07 6.57 6.08
C ASP A 419 21.59 6.45 5.63
N LEU A 420 20.74 7.42 5.99
CA LEU A 420 19.40 7.51 5.38
C LEU A 420 19.50 8.25 4.04
N PRO A 421 19.01 7.67 2.91
CA PRO A 421 18.96 8.38 1.65
C PRO A 421 18.03 9.60 1.77
N PRO A 422 18.39 10.77 1.18
CA PRO A 422 17.56 11.97 1.28
C PRO A 422 16.17 11.81 0.64
N GLN A 423 16.03 10.87 -0.31
CA GLN A 423 14.76 10.55 -0.93
C GLN A 423 13.79 9.82 0.02
N LEU A 424 14.26 9.28 1.15
CA LEU A 424 13.40 8.57 2.11
C LEU A 424 12.55 9.56 2.90
N LEU A 425 11.27 9.66 2.54
CA LEU A 425 10.32 10.62 3.10
C LEU A 425 9.62 10.09 4.37
N PHE A 426 9.33 8.80 4.42
CA PHE A 426 8.58 8.22 5.54
C PHE A 426 8.91 6.75 5.79
N VAL A 427 8.89 6.34 7.05
CA VAL A 427 9.00 4.93 7.46
C VAL A 427 7.86 4.58 8.40
N HIS A 428 6.93 3.78 7.91
CA HIS A 428 5.92 3.12 8.71
C HIS A 428 6.43 1.77 9.21
N GLN A 429 6.26 1.56 10.51
CA GLN A 429 6.49 0.29 11.20
C GLN A 429 5.30 0.01 12.10
N GLY A 430 5.09 -1.25 12.45
CA GLY A 430 4.02 -1.67 13.37
C GLY A 430 3.23 -2.89 12.89
N GLN A 431 3.43 -3.31 11.64
CA GLN A 431 2.94 -4.58 11.09
C GLN A 431 4.07 -5.59 10.99
N LYS A 432 3.72 -6.88 11.06
CA LYS A 432 4.67 -7.98 10.90
C LYS A 432 4.44 -8.66 9.56
N ASP A 433 5.53 -8.85 8.82
CA ASP A 433 5.54 -9.57 7.55
C ASP A 433 4.53 -8.97 6.55
N LEU A 434 4.80 -7.73 6.11
CA LEU A 434 3.96 -7.04 5.13
C LEU A 434 3.97 -7.80 3.80
N LYS A 435 2.80 -7.88 3.16
CA LYS A 435 2.64 -8.63 1.90
C LYS A 435 2.31 -7.73 0.72
N GLU A 436 1.41 -6.77 0.92
CA GLU A 436 1.01 -5.86 -0.16
C GLU A 436 0.66 -4.48 0.40
N LEU A 437 0.88 -3.45 -0.42
CA LEU A 437 0.45 -2.08 -0.17
C LEU A 437 -0.32 -1.58 -1.40
N HIS A 438 -1.25 -0.65 -1.19
CA HIS A 438 -1.89 0.12 -2.25
C HIS A 438 -2.06 1.58 -1.85
N TRP A 439 -1.79 2.51 -2.76
CA TRP A 439 -2.25 3.89 -2.61
C TRP A 439 -3.76 3.97 -2.87
N HIS A 440 -4.48 4.76 -2.08
CA HIS A 440 -5.88 4.98 -2.35
C HIS A 440 -6.03 5.87 -3.61
N PRO A 441 -6.67 5.40 -4.70
CA PRO A 441 -6.69 6.11 -5.98
C PRO A 441 -7.56 7.37 -5.98
N GLN A 442 -8.39 7.57 -4.94
CA GLN A 442 -9.30 8.72 -4.82
C GLN A 442 -9.10 9.54 -3.54
N ILE A 443 -8.19 9.13 -2.65
CA ILE A 443 -7.91 9.83 -1.38
C ILE A 443 -6.40 10.05 -1.33
N PRO A 444 -5.92 11.26 -1.67
CA PRO A 444 -4.50 11.55 -1.68
C PRO A 444 -3.83 11.30 -0.33
N SER A 445 -2.58 10.84 -0.36
CA SER A 445 -1.75 10.47 0.81
C SER A 445 -2.23 9.26 1.63
N MET A 446 -3.37 8.65 1.30
CA MET A 446 -3.84 7.44 1.99
C MET A 446 -3.20 6.21 1.39
N ILE A 447 -2.63 5.38 2.26
CA ILE A 447 -2.07 4.07 1.94
C ILE A 447 -2.77 3.02 2.78
N ILE A 448 -3.03 1.87 2.17
CA ILE A 448 -3.47 0.68 2.85
C ILE A 448 -2.35 -0.36 2.70
N SER A 449 -2.10 -1.14 3.75
CA SER A 449 -1.15 -2.24 3.72
C SER A 449 -1.75 -3.47 4.39
N THR A 450 -1.40 -4.65 3.89
CA THR A 450 -1.75 -5.93 4.48
C THR A 450 -0.50 -6.69 4.94
N ALA A 451 -0.65 -7.46 6.00
CA ALA A 451 0.42 -8.17 6.68
C ALA A 451 -0.14 -9.41 7.39
N ILE A 452 0.72 -10.21 8.02
CA ILE A 452 0.27 -11.42 8.74
C ILE A 452 -0.66 -11.09 9.91
N ASP A 453 -0.53 -9.89 10.47
CA ASP A 453 -1.30 -9.39 11.61
C ASP A 453 -2.47 -8.47 11.23
N GLY A 454 -2.83 -8.42 9.94
CA GLY A 454 -4.02 -7.73 9.43
C GLY A 454 -3.69 -6.53 8.54
N PHE A 455 -4.58 -5.55 8.51
CA PHE A 455 -4.48 -4.37 7.66
C PHE A 455 -4.18 -3.13 8.46
N ASN A 456 -3.43 -2.19 7.86
CA ASN A 456 -3.34 -0.81 8.32
C ASN A 456 -3.87 0.13 7.24
N VAL A 457 -4.57 1.18 7.67
CA VAL A 457 -4.86 2.37 6.87
C VAL A 457 -4.10 3.51 7.50
N LEU A 458 -3.25 4.16 6.70
CA LEU A 458 -2.39 5.24 7.17
C LEU A 458 -2.41 6.44 6.23
N MET A 459 -2.28 7.62 6.82
CA MET A 459 -2.05 8.89 6.14
C MET A 459 -0.91 9.59 6.86
N PRO A 460 0.31 9.59 6.32
CA PRO A 460 1.44 10.30 6.92
C PRO A 460 1.16 11.79 7.02
N SER A 461 1.68 12.45 8.05
CA SER A 461 1.48 13.90 8.25
C SER A 461 2.34 14.76 7.33
N ASN A 462 3.48 14.24 6.86
CA ASN A 462 4.46 14.95 6.06
C ASN A 462 4.37 14.67 4.55
N ILE A 463 3.28 14.03 4.10
CA ILE A 463 3.02 13.76 2.68
C ILE A 463 1.82 14.60 2.26
N ASP A 464 2.11 15.84 1.90
CA ASP A 464 1.13 16.74 1.33
C ASP A 464 1.19 16.64 -0.19
N THR A 465 0.19 16.01 -0.79
CA THR A 465 -0.04 16.17 -2.22
C THR A 465 -0.45 17.61 -2.46
N THR A 466 0.39 18.40 -3.11
CA THR A 466 0.02 19.73 -3.58
C THR A 466 -1.24 19.60 -4.44
N ILE A 467 -2.38 20.04 -3.91
CA ILE A 467 -3.59 20.18 -4.72
C ILE A 467 -3.31 21.40 -5.61
N PRO A 468 -3.41 21.29 -6.95
CA PRO A 468 -3.41 22.48 -7.79
C PRO A 468 -4.55 23.37 -7.31
N GLY A 469 -4.21 24.48 -6.65
CA GLY A 469 -5.19 25.49 -6.29
C GLY A 469 -5.95 25.87 -7.55
N ASN A 470 -7.27 26.07 -7.44
CA ASN A 470 -8.08 26.67 -8.49
C ASN A 470 -7.40 27.98 -8.94
N THR A 471 -6.59 27.94 -9.99
CA THR A 471 -6.13 29.14 -10.68
C THR A 471 -7.29 29.61 -11.54
N ASP A 472 -8.08 30.50 -10.95
CA ASP A 472 -8.94 31.50 -11.58
C ASP A 472 -9.53 31.15 -12.95
N ALA A 473 -10.72 30.55 -12.92
CA ALA A 473 -11.71 30.70 -13.97
C ALA A 473 -12.30 32.13 -13.96
N THR A 474 -11.46 33.17 -14.10
CA THR A 474 -11.90 34.57 -14.23
C THR A 474 -10.91 35.43 -15.03
N MET A 475 -10.55 35.01 -16.26
CA MET A 475 -10.05 35.95 -17.29
C MET A 475 -10.41 35.49 -18.70
N ALA A 476 -11.72 35.38 -18.97
CA ALA A 476 -12.24 35.31 -20.34
C ALA A 476 -13.56 36.09 -20.46
N SER A 477 -13.54 37.36 -20.06
CA SER A 477 -14.61 38.31 -20.42
C SER A 477 -14.12 39.75 -20.32
N ALA A 478 -13.10 40.10 -21.11
CA ALA A 478 -12.82 41.47 -21.52
C ALA A 478 -11.70 41.45 -22.55
N GLU A 479 -12.05 41.55 -23.84
CA GLU A 479 -11.55 42.58 -24.78
C GLU A 479 -11.86 42.15 -26.23
N SER A 480 -12.72 42.98 -26.84
CA SER A 480 -13.02 43.23 -28.26
C SER A 480 -13.23 42.07 -29.23
#